data_AF-A0A3D1R0E5-F1
#
_entry.id   AF-A0A3D1R0E5-F1
#
_cell.length_a   1.000
_cell.length_b   1.000
_cell.length_c   1.000
_cell.angle_alpha   90.00
_cell.angle_beta   90.00
_cell.angle_gamma   90.00
#
_symmetry.space_group_name_H-M   'P 1'
#
loop_
_entity.id
_entity.type
_entity.pdbx_description
1 polymer ?
#
loop_
_entity_poly.entity_id
_entity_poly.type
_entity_poly.pdbx_seq_one_letter_code
_entity_poly.pdbx_strand_id
1 'polypeptide(L)'
;RPRRLLKVIDLVNRMRPDAVVLTGDYVCASSRPIPLLIEAFRRLEVPAWATLGNHDYWTGAELVVQALEQAGVRVLRNASDALEIGGAPLRLVGIDDHRTGHADATGAFRGVGAGGTRLVLTHDPNVADKL
;
A
#
# COMPACT_ATOMS: atom_id res chain seq x y z
N ARG A 1 -0.92 -18.16 -5.38
CA ARG A 1 -1.61 -18.93 -6.47
C ARG A 1 -2.52 -17.98 -7.23
N PRO A 2 -2.38 -17.85 -8.57
CA PRO A 2 -3.09 -16.84 -9.37
C PRO A 2 -4.60 -16.77 -9.14
N ARG A 3 -5.27 -17.93 -9.14
CA ARG A 3 -6.72 -18.02 -8.93
C ARG A 3 -7.20 -17.58 -7.55
N ARG A 4 -6.34 -17.51 -6.54
CA ARG A 4 -6.74 -17.07 -5.19
C ARG A 4 -6.80 -15.54 -5.14
N LEU A 5 -5.80 -14.85 -5.70
CA LEU A 5 -5.76 -13.39 -5.67
C LEU A 5 -6.96 -12.79 -6.41
N LEU A 6 -7.24 -13.25 -7.63
CA LEU A 6 -8.40 -12.80 -8.39
C LEU A 6 -9.73 -13.00 -7.63
N LYS A 7 -9.91 -14.15 -6.97
CA LYS A 7 -11.09 -14.40 -6.13
C LYS A 7 -11.21 -13.45 -4.94
N VAL A 8 -10.08 -13.05 -4.35
CA VAL A 8 -10.06 -12.06 -3.25
C VAL A 8 -10.47 -10.70 -3.79
N ILE A 9 -9.95 -10.28 -4.94
CA ILE A 9 -10.35 -9.01 -5.59
C ILE A 9 -11.85 -9.00 -5.89
N ASP A 10 -12.39 -10.09 -6.46
CA ASP A 10 -13.84 -10.21 -6.72
C ASP A 10 -14.68 -10.16 -5.42
N LEU A 11 -14.14 -10.63 -4.30
CA LEU A 11 -14.81 -10.53 -3.00
C LEU A 11 -14.74 -9.11 -2.45
N VAL A 12 -13.58 -8.46 -2.55
CA VAL A 12 -13.36 -7.08 -2.13
C VAL A 12 -14.30 -6.13 -2.87
N ASN A 13 -14.39 -6.20 -4.19
CA ASN A 13 -15.30 -5.35 -4.96
C ASN A 13 -16.77 -5.54 -4.54
N ARG A 14 -17.19 -6.79 -4.26
CA ARG A 14 -18.54 -7.09 -3.79
C ARG A 14 -18.87 -6.51 -2.42
N MET A 15 -17.88 -6.25 -1.57
CA MET A 15 -18.07 -5.57 -0.29
C MET A 15 -18.31 -4.07 -0.46
N ARG A 16 -18.09 -3.51 -1.67
CA ARG A 16 -18.23 -2.08 -1.99
C ARG A 16 -17.50 -1.19 -0.97
N PRO A 17 -16.20 -1.42 -0.71
CA PRO A 17 -15.44 -0.57 0.19
C PRO A 17 -15.26 0.82 -0.43
N ASP A 18 -15.04 1.84 0.38
CA ASP A 18 -14.70 3.17 -0.12
C ASP A 18 -13.25 3.26 -0.65
N ALA A 19 -12.36 2.42 -0.13
CA ALA A 19 -10.93 2.39 -0.44
C ALA A 19 -10.31 1.02 -0.14
N VAL A 20 -9.17 0.74 -0.78
CA VAL A 20 -8.34 -0.44 -0.48
C VAL A 20 -6.94 -0.01 -0.06
N VAL A 21 -6.40 -0.64 0.97
CA VAL A 21 -5.00 -0.46 1.40
C VAL A 21 -4.27 -1.79 1.37
N LEU A 22 -3.04 -1.78 0.84
CA LEU A 22 -2.17 -2.94 0.67
C LEU A 22 -0.84 -2.68 1.39
N THR A 23 -0.37 -3.61 2.21
CA THR A 23 0.70 -3.35 3.18
C THR A 23 2.00 -4.11 2.89
N GLY A 24 2.38 -4.28 1.63
CA GLY A 24 3.67 -4.85 1.24
C GLY A 24 3.73 -6.37 1.06
N ASP A 25 4.91 -6.86 0.68
CA ASP A 25 5.24 -8.26 0.38
C ASP A 25 4.41 -8.85 -0.78
N TYR A 26 4.36 -8.12 -1.89
CA TYR A 26 3.69 -8.57 -3.11
C TYR A 26 4.49 -9.65 -3.84
N VAL A 27 5.81 -9.57 -3.73
CA VAL A 27 6.77 -10.56 -4.21
C VAL A 27 7.63 -11.05 -3.05
N CYS A 28 8.22 -12.23 -3.17
CA CYS A 28 9.02 -12.84 -2.10
C CYS A 28 10.49 -13.04 -2.48
N ALA A 29 10.73 -13.92 -3.46
CA ALA A 29 12.07 -14.27 -3.95
C ALA A 29 12.17 -14.17 -5.48
N SER A 30 11.13 -13.67 -6.15
CA SER A 30 11.06 -13.60 -7.60
C SER A 30 10.02 -12.58 -8.05
N SER A 31 10.37 -11.84 -9.10
CA SER A 31 9.50 -10.91 -9.82
C SER A 31 8.52 -11.58 -10.80
N ARG A 32 8.61 -12.91 -10.99
CA ARG A 32 7.70 -13.68 -11.86
C ARG A 32 6.20 -13.39 -11.64
N PRO A 33 5.69 -13.11 -10.42
CA PRO A 33 4.29 -12.81 -10.21
C PRO A 33 3.83 -11.40 -10.67
N ILE A 34 4.75 -10.49 -11.02
CA ILE A 34 4.41 -9.09 -11.34
C ILE A 34 3.29 -8.94 -12.39
N PRO A 35 3.32 -9.64 -13.55
CA PRO A 35 2.25 -9.50 -14.54
C PRO A 35 0.86 -9.85 -13.99
N LEU A 36 0.79 -10.85 -13.12
CA LEU A 36 -0.45 -11.23 -12.44
C LEU A 36 -0.88 -10.18 -11.39
N LEU A 37 0.07 -9.58 -10.66
CA LEU A 37 -0.24 -8.51 -9.70
C LEU A 37 -0.88 -7.33 -10.43
N ILE A 38 -0.31 -6.95 -11.58
CA ILE A 38 -0.87 -5.91 -12.45
C ILE A 38 -2.28 -6.30 -12.89
N GLU A 39 -2.46 -7.50 -13.44
CA GLU A 39 -3.77 -7.98 -13.91
C GLU A 39 -4.82 -7.97 -12.78
N ALA A 40 -4.44 -8.40 -11.58
CA ALA A 40 -5.35 -8.52 -10.45
C ALA A 40 -5.73 -7.15 -9.88
N PHE A 41 -4.75 -6.30 -9.59
CA PHE A 41 -5.01 -5.01 -8.96
C PHE A 41 -5.67 -4.00 -9.89
N ARG A 42 -5.50 -4.12 -11.22
CA ARG A 42 -6.29 -3.34 -12.20
C ARG A 42 -7.79 -3.58 -12.13
N ARG A 43 -8.24 -4.68 -11.50
CA ARG A 43 -9.65 -5.00 -11.33
C ARG A 43 -10.26 -4.37 -10.07
N LEU A 44 -9.47 -3.71 -9.23
CA LEU A 44 -10.01 -2.97 -8.10
C LEU A 44 -10.89 -1.83 -8.61
N GLU A 45 -12.13 -1.79 -8.13
CA GLU A 45 -13.15 -0.82 -8.59
C GLU A 45 -13.10 0.51 -7.83
N VAL A 46 -12.27 0.60 -6.79
CA VAL A 46 -12.13 1.77 -5.92
C VAL A 46 -10.67 2.16 -5.76
N PRO A 47 -10.37 3.40 -5.34
CA PRO A 47 -9.01 3.85 -5.12
C PRO A 47 -8.24 2.92 -4.16
N ALA A 48 -6.98 2.67 -4.50
CA ALA A 48 -6.12 1.77 -3.76
C ALA A 48 -4.77 2.42 -3.44
N TRP A 49 -4.27 2.16 -2.23
CA TRP A 49 -2.97 2.61 -1.77
C TRP A 49 -2.11 1.43 -1.34
N ALA A 50 -0.79 1.58 -1.47
CA ALA A 50 0.17 0.55 -1.13
C ALA A 50 1.36 1.10 -0.33
N THR A 51 1.85 0.34 0.63
CA THR A 51 3.25 0.42 1.10
C THR A 51 4.04 -0.78 0.58
N LEU A 52 5.36 -0.72 0.69
CA LEU A 52 6.24 -1.85 0.38
C LEU A 52 6.59 -2.64 1.64
N GLY A 53 6.90 -3.91 1.45
CA GLY A 53 7.46 -4.78 2.48
C GLY A 53 8.90 -5.16 2.20
N ASN A 54 9.54 -5.82 3.15
CA ASN A 54 10.95 -6.16 3.05
C ASN A 54 11.24 -7.08 1.85
N HIS A 55 10.32 -7.96 1.47
CA HIS A 55 10.55 -8.83 0.33
C HIS A 55 10.44 -8.12 -1.02
N ASP A 56 9.66 -7.04 -1.10
CA ASP A 56 9.58 -6.20 -2.29
C ASP A 56 10.95 -5.54 -2.53
N TYR A 57 11.57 -5.03 -1.47
CA TYR A 57 12.93 -4.49 -1.50
C TYR A 57 13.99 -5.51 -1.89
N TRP A 58 13.97 -6.69 -1.27
CA TRP A 58 14.95 -7.74 -1.60
C TRP A 58 14.82 -8.27 -3.03
N THR A 59 13.62 -8.20 -3.62
CA THR A 59 13.37 -8.67 -4.99
C THR A 59 13.63 -7.57 -6.02
N GLY A 60 13.32 -6.32 -5.70
CA GLY A 60 13.47 -5.17 -6.59
C GLY A 60 12.32 -4.18 -6.43
N ALA A 61 12.43 -3.30 -5.42
CA ALA A 61 11.38 -2.36 -5.04
C ALA A 61 10.82 -1.56 -6.22
N GLU A 62 11.69 -1.01 -7.07
CA GLU A 62 11.25 -0.16 -8.19
C GLU A 62 10.39 -0.91 -9.22
N LEU A 63 10.67 -2.20 -9.46
CA LEU A 63 9.83 -3.04 -10.33
C LEU A 63 8.45 -3.26 -9.70
N VAL A 64 8.39 -3.42 -8.39
CA VAL A 64 7.14 -3.58 -7.65
C VAL A 64 6.33 -2.29 -7.65
N VAL A 65 6.98 -1.14 -7.40
CA VAL A 65 6.34 0.19 -7.46
C VAL A 65 5.74 0.43 -8.84
N GLN A 66 6.54 0.24 -9.90
CA GLN A 66 6.06 0.41 -11.27
C GLN A 66 4.87 -0.50 -11.58
N ALA A 67 4.88 -1.74 -11.11
CA ALA A 67 3.77 -2.67 -11.31
C ALA A 67 2.49 -2.22 -10.57
N LEU A 68 2.61 -1.76 -9.33
CA LEU A 68 1.49 -1.24 -8.55
C LEU A 68 0.90 0.02 -9.19
N GLU A 69 1.74 0.97 -9.59
CA GLU A 69 1.31 2.20 -10.24
C GLU A 69 0.69 1.94 -11.61
N GLN A 70 1.27 1.03 -12.40
CA GLN A 70 0.66 0.56 -13.66
C GLN A 70 -0.70 -0.10 -13.45
N ALA A 71 -0.93 -0.65 -12.26
CA ALA A 71 -2.21 -1.24 -11.88
C ALA A 71 -3.23 -0.22 -11.35
N GLY A 72 -2.86 1.06 -11.23
CA GLY A 72 -3.69 2.12 -10.66
C GLY A 72 -3.64 2.20 -9.13
N VAL A 73 -2.68 1.54 -8.49
CA VAL A 73 -2.47 1.59 -7.04
C VAL A 73 -1.45 2.69 -6.71
N ARG A 74 -1.81 3.62 -5.82
CA ARG A 74 -0.91 4.69 -5.39
C ARG A 74 0.04 4.21 -4.30
N VAL A 75 1.35 4.25 -4.55
CA VAL A 75 2.35 3.82 -3.56
C VAL A 75 2.72 4.98 -2.64
N LEU A 76 2.71 4.74 -1.32
CA LEU A 76 3.10 5.68 -0.28
C LEU A 76 4.44 5.24 0.33
N ARG A 77 5.53 5.90 -0.09
CA ARG A 77 6.89 5.69 0.46
C ARG A 77 7.30 6.91 1.28
N ASN A 78 7.19 6.79 2.60
CA ASN A 78 7.37 7.92 3.53
C ASN A 78 6.59 9.15 3.09
N ALA A 79 5.34 8.92 2.72
CA ALA A 79 4.47 9.91 2.11
C ALA A 79 3.06 9.79 2.68
N SER A 80 2.29 10.87 2.55
CA SER A 80 0.90 10.89 2.95
C SER A 80 -0.02 11.29 1.81
N ASP A 81 -1.29 10.95 1.97
CA ASP A 81 -2.35 11.33 1.07
C ASP A 81 -3.62 11.67 1.85
N ALA A 82 -4.57 12.34 1.20
CA ALA A 82 -5.89 12.62 1.75
C ALA A 82 -6.96 11.88 0.96
N LEU A 83 -7.92 11.33 1.67
CA LEU A 83 -9.15 10.81 1.09
C LEU A 83 -10.34 11.18 1.97
N GLU A 84 -11.54 11.12 1.41
CA GLU A 84 -12.78 11.37 2.13
C GLU A 84 -13.56 10.06 2.26
N ILE A 85 -13.92 9.67 3.50
CA ILE A 85 -14.78 8.52 3.80
C ILE A 85 -16.06 9.05 4.41
N GLY A 86 -17.21 8.80 3.76
CA GLY A 86 -18.52 9.19 4.30
C GLY A 86 -18.63 10.69 4.63
N GLY A 87 -17.98 11.56 3.86
CA GLY A 87 -17.95 13.02 4.09
C GLY A 87 -16.93 13.50 5.13
N ALA A 88 -16.13 12.59 5.72
CA ALA A 88 -15.11 12.93 6.70
C ALA A 88 -13.69 12.79 6.12
N PRO A 89 -12.79 13.74 6.39
CA PRO A 89 -11.41 13.65 5.92
C PRO A 89 -10.63 12.56 6.67
N LEU A 90 -9.95 11.71 5.91
CA LEU A 90 -9.03 10.69 6.38
C LEU A 90 -7.65 10.93 5.76
N ARG A 91 -6.62 10.98 6.61
CA ARG A 91 -5.22 11.04 6.17
C ARG A 91 -4.65 9.64 6.12
N LEU A 92 -4.17 9.22 4.95
CA LEU A 92 -3.35 8.02 4.81
C LEU A 92 -1.89 8.42 4.97
N VAL A 93 -1.14 7.69 5.79
CA VAL A 93 0.29 7.92 6.00
C VAL A 93 1.01 6.61 5.78
N GLY A 94 1.78 6.50 4.69
CA GLY A 94 2.59 5.32 4.42
C GLY A 94 4.02 5.53 4.92
N ILE A 95 4.42 4.74 5.91
CA ILE A 95 5.80 4.66 6.38
C ILE A 95 6.43 3.46 5.69
N ASP A 96 7.54 3.71 5.01
CA ASP A 96 8.25 2.71 4.23
C ASP A 96 8.90 1.64 5.14
N ASP A 97 9.45 0.59 4.55
CA ASP A 97 9.87 -0.61 5.28
C ASP A 97 11.04 -0.34 6.26
N HIS A 98 10.83 -0.64 7.54
CA HIS A 98 11.85 -0.44 8.58
C HIS A 98 12.94 -1.51 8.53
N ARG A 99 12.57 -2.76 8.27
CA ARG A 99 13.50 -3.90 8.23
C ARG A 99 14.63 -3.72 7.21
N THR A 100 14.36 -3.05 6.10
CA THR A 100 15.35 -2.72 5.06
C THR A 100 15.96 -1.32 5.20
N GLY A 101 15.61 -0.58 6.25
CA GLY A 101 16.20 0.72 6.57
C GLY A 101 15.62 1.91 5.78
N HIS A 102 14.45 1.75 5.16
CA HIS A 102 13.83 2.80 4.35
C HIS A 102 12.79 3.64 5.09
N ALA A 103 12.36 3.22 6.29
CA ALA A 103 11.38 3.96 7.09
C ALA A 103 11.85 5.37 7.48
N ASP A 104 11.03 6.38 7.15
CA ASP A 104 11.14 7.78 7.60
C ASP A 104 9.75 8.28 8.03
N ALA A 105 9.45 8.11 9.32
CA ALA A 105 8.19 8.58 9.90
C ALA A 105 8.07 10.11 9.81
N THR A 106 9.12 10.86 10.11
CA THR A 106 9.11 12.32 10.06
C THR A 106 8.77 12.82 8.66
N GLY A 107 9.34 12.21 7.62
CA GLY A 107 9.01 12.47 6.22
C GLY A 107 7.56 12.13 5.90
N ALA A 108 7.07 10.97 6.34
CA ALA A 108 5.70 10.51 6.08
C ALA A 108 4.62 11.45 6.63
N PHE A 109 4.86 12.05 7.80
CA PHE A 109 3.94 12.99 8.43
C PHE A 109 4.10 14.44 7.94
N ARG A 110 5.03 14.73 7.03
CA ARG A 110 5.22 16.10 6.51
C ARG A 110 3.95 16.58 5.80
N GLY A 111 3.39 17.69 6.27
CA GLY A 111 2.15 18.26 5.73
C GLY A 111 0.87 17.59 6.24
N VAL A 112 0.97 16.57 7.11
CA VAL A 112 -0.18 16.00 7.82
C VAL A 112 -0.48 16.89 9.03
N GLY A 113 -1.67 17.51 9.04
CA GLY A 113 -2.09 18.35 10.15
C GLY A 113 -2.25 17.58 11.47
N ALA A 114 -2.20 18.30 12.59
CA ALA A 114 -2.31 17.69 13.93
C ALA A 114 -3.73 17.16 14.28
N GLY A 115 -4.75 17.54 13.50
CA GLY A 115 -6.15 17.17 13.72
C GLY A 115 -6.71 16.22 12.66
N GLY A 116 -7.81 15.55 12.99
CA GLY A 116 -8.52 14.61 12.11
C GLY A 116 -8.05 13.17 12.23
N THR A 117 -8.77 12.27 11.55
CA THR A 117 -8.49 10.83 11.55
C THR A 117 -7.29 10.54 10.65
N ARG A 118 -6.36 9.73 11.17
CA ARG A 118 -5.15 9.29 10.47
C ARG A 118 -5.11 7.77 10.47
N LEU A 119 -4.89 7.18 9.30
CA LEU A 119 -4.60 5.77 9.13
C LEU A 119 -3.14 5.63 8.70
N VAL A 120 -2.32 5.08 9.58
CA VAL A 120 -0.89 4.86 9.33
C VAL A 120 -0.70 3.44 8.81
N LEU A 121 -0.01 3.32 7.70
CA LEU A 121 0.28 2.08 6.99
C LEU A 121 1.78 1.83 7.06
N THR A 122 2.16 0.62 7.45
CA THR A 122 3.54 0.15 7.40
C THR A 122 3.52 -1.37 7.33
N HIS A 123 4.52 -1.94 6.66
CA HIS A 123 4.69 -3.39 6.61
C HIS A 123 5.33 -3.94 7.89
N ASP A 124 6.18 -3.14 8.54
CA ASP A 124 6.94 -3.57 9.71
C ASP A 124 6.26 -3.10 11.01
N PRO A 125 5.77 -4.04 11.85
CA PRO A 125 5.09 -3.69 13.10
C PRO A 125 5.98 -2.93 14.09
N ASN A 126 7.32 -3.04 13.99
CA ASN A 126 8.25 -2.34 14.89
C ASN A 126 8.26 -0.81 14.70
N VAL A 127 7.64 -0.31 13.63
CA VAL A 127 7.45 1.13 13.40
C VAL A 127 6.39 1.69 14.35
N ALA A 128 5.39 0.90 14.75
CA ALA A 128 4.29 1.37 15.58
C ALA A 128 4.76 1.89 16.95
N ASP A 129 5.78 1.28 17.54
CA ASP A 129 6.35 1.70 18.83
C ASP A 129 7.08 3.06 18.77
N LYS A 130 7.28 3.62 17.56
CA LYS A 130 8.05 4.84 17.30
C LYS A 130 7.19 6.04 16.89
N LEU A 131 5.86 5.88 16.89
CA LEU A 131 4.86 6.88 16.49
C LEU A 131 4.20 7.54 17.70
#